data_AF-A0AA44DCC4-F1
#
_entry.id   AF-A0AA44DCC4-F1
#
_cell.length_a   1.000
_cell.length_b   1.000
_cell.length_c   1.000
_cell.angle_alpha   90.00
_cell.angle_beta   90.00
_cell.angle_gamma   90.00
#
_symmetry.space_group_name_H-M   'P 1'
#
loop_
_entity.id
_entity.type
_entity.pdbx_description
1 polymer ?
#
loop_
_entity_poly.entity_id
_entity_poly.type
_entity_poly.pdbx_seq_one_letter_code
_entity_poly.pdbx_strand_id
1 'polypeptide(L)'
;MPTPPPADGAVRPPLTIGGDVLAERLLRERAALVEEVKARLLEEVPYYRMLPREQLAGDITEVVRHNLVLFADVLRRRRPPEGSRLRELAASAVQRAEEGVPVEHVFSAYHVGMRVVWRRVTAGAGPEELPDLVEATVLLLDHLRVLTETVVGAYVHERLQMSGQEQAGRRSVLAALLEGRTPGAEAGGLRLAEAYVVLALAVSAHPDERGEDAGARIAARRKLRRLTGALQEWAPEHTLVALDTGGGTVLLPLDGTEAADAGGTARRVDALVARAALRAGADVR
;
A
#
# COMPACT_ATOMS: atom_id res chain seq x y z
N MET A 1 -28.69 -47.37 3.69
CA MET A 1 -27.52 -47.26 4.57
C MET A 1 -26.69 -46.09 4.11
N PRO A 2 -26.33 -45.13 4.98
CA PRO A 2 -25.46 -44.03 4.61
C PRO A 2 -24.03 -44.54 4.39
N THR A 3 -23.42 -44.10 3.29
CA THR A 3 -22.02 -44.35 2.92
C THR A 3 -21.11 -43.84 4.04
N PRO A 4 -20.13 -44.63 4.52
CA PRO A 4 -19.20 -44.15 5.54
C PRO A 4 -18.38 -42.96 4.99
N PRO A 5 -18.03 -41.98 5.83
CA PRO A 5 -17.14 -40.90 5.43
C PRO A 5 -15.79 -41.48 4.97
N PRO A 6 -15.11 -40.87 3.98
CA PRO A 6 -13.78 -41.31 3.58
C PRO A 6 -12.83 -41.25 4.77
N ALA A 7 -11.99 -42.28 4.92
CA ALA A 7 -11.02 -42.38 5.99
C ALA A 7 -10.02 -41.22 5.91
N ASP A 8 -10.24 -40.21 6.76
CA ASP A 8 -9.27 -39.18 7.09
C ASP A 8 -8.17 -39.84 7.94
N GLY A 9 -6.95 -40.01 7.41
CA GLY A 9 -5.87 -40.56 8.24
C GLY A 9 -4.69 -41.30 7.59
N ALA A 10 -4.56 -41.35 6.26
CA ALA A 10 -3.29 -41.80 5.68
C ALA A 10 -2.24 -40.69 5.92
N VAL A 11 -1.33 -40.92 6.87
CA VAL A 11 -0.16 -40.04 7.09
C VAL A 11 0.63 -40.01 5.78
N ARG A 12 0.51 -38.92 5.03
CA ARG A 12 1.24 -38.75 3.77
C ARG A 12 2.74 -38.73 4.08
N PRO A 13 3.58 -39.41 3.29
CA PRO A 13 5.02 -39.39 3.53
C PRO A 13 5.57 -37.95 3.43
N PRO A 14 6.66 -37.63 4.15
CA PRO A 14 7.30 -36.33 4.04
C PRO A 14 7.81 -36.09 2.61
N LEU A 15 7.85 -34.83 2.17
CA LEU A 15 8.48 -34.48 0.88
C LEU A 15 9.98 -34.55 1.07
N THR A 16 10.63 -35.29 0.20
CA THR A 16 12.07 -35.49 0.21
C THR A 16 12.69 -34.92 -1.06
N ILE A 17 13.78 -34.17 -0.89
CA ILE A 17 14.59 -33.65 -2.01
C ILE A 17 16.07 -33.74 -1.64
N GLY A 18 16.88 -34.34 -2.50
CA GLY A 18 18.28 -34.66 -2.22
C GLY A 18 18.44 -35.63 -1.05
N GLY A 19 17.47 -36.53 -0.84
CA GLY A 19 17.44 -37.47 0.30
C GLY A 19 17.11 -36.85 1.66
N ASP A 20 16.80 -35.55 1.71
CA ASP A 20 16.50 -34.79 2.93
C ASP A 20 15.00 -34.47 3.00
N VAL A 21 14.41 -34.53 4.20
CA VAL A 21 13.04 -34.02 4.40
C VAL A 21 13.04 -32.50 4.22
N LEU A 22 12.32 -32.01 3.22
CA LEU A 22 12.41 -30.63 2.75
C LEU A 22 12.12 -29.59 3.84
N ALA A 23 11.09 -29.85 4.66
CA ALA A 23 10.72 -28.99 5.78
C ALA A 23 11.80 -28.91 6.86
N GLU A 24 12.52 -30.01 7.10
CA GLU A 24 13.60 -30.05 8.10
C GLU A 24 14.86 -29.37 7.56
N ARG A 25 15.18 -29.59 6.28
CA ARG A 25 16.27 -28.91 5.59
C ARG A 25 16.09 -27.39 5.62
N LEU A 26 14.88 -26.88 5.33
CA LEU A 26 14.56 -25.45 5.45
C LEU A 26 14.85 -24.88 6.84
N LEU A 27 14.44 -25.58 7.89
CA LEU A 27 14.63 -25.13 9.27
C LEU A 27 16.10 -25.20 9.70
N ARG A 28 16.82 -26.24 9.27
CA ARG A 28 18.24 -26.45 9.52
C ARG A 28 19.10 -25.39 8.84
N GLU A 29 18.81 -25.07 7.57
CA GLU A 29 19.54 -24.09 6.78
C GLU A 29 19.05 -22.64 6.97
N ARG A 30 18.06 -22.42 7.83
CA ARG A 30 17.35 -21.14 8.00
C ARG A 30 18.26 -19.92 8.14
N ALA A 31 19.33 -20.01 8.94
CA ALA A 31 20.25 -18.89 9.15
C ALA A 31 21.01 -18.54 7.86
N ALA A 32 21.49 -19.54 7.12
CA ALA A 32 22.18 -19.32 5.86
C ALA A 32 21.23 -18.80 4.77
N LEU A 33 19.99 -19.30 4.73
CA LEU A 33 18.94 -18.83 3.83
C LEU A 33 18.59 -17.36 4.08
N VAL A 34 18.51 -16.93 5.33
CA VAL A 34 18.24 -15.53 5.69
C VAL A 34 19.32 -14.60 5.13
N GLU A 35 20.59 -14.93 5.33
CA GLU A 35 21.69 -14.11 4.82
C GLU A 35 21.75 -14.11 3.28
N GLU A 36 21.47 -15.25 2.65
CA GLU A 36 21.42 -15.34 1.19
C GLU A 36 20.26 -14.51 0.60
N VAL A 37 19.08 -14.57 1.22
CA VAL A 37 17.93 -13.74 0.84
C VAL A 37 18.27 -12.26 0.98
N LYS A 38 18.84 -11.85 2.12
CA LYS A 38 19.24 -10.44 2.34
C LYS A 38 20.25 -9.97 1.29
N ALA A 39 21.28 -10.77 1.02
CA ALA A 39 22.27 -10.44 0.00
C ALA A 39 21.61 -10.26 -1.38
N ARG A 40 20.68 -11.16 -1.74
CA ARG A 40 19.98 -11.09 -3.02
C ARG A 40 19.00 -9.91 -3.11
N LEU A 41 18.34 -9.56 -2.02
CA LEU A 41 17.46 -8.38 -1.96
C LEU A 41 18.24 -7.10 -2.23
N LEU A 42 19.43 -6.95 -1.64
CA LEU A 42 20.29 -5.78 -1.87
C LEU A 42 20.81 -5.70 -3.30
N GLU A 43 21.04 -6.85 -3.94
CA GLU A 43 21.46 -6.93 -5.34
C GLU A 43 20.31 -6.56 -6.30
N GLU A 44 19.14 -7.15 -6.11
CA GLU A 44 18.05 -7.11 -7.10
C GLU A 44 16.98 -6.05 -6.85
N VAL A 45 16.88 -5.50 -5.62
CA VAL A 45 15.89 -4.48 -5.27
C VAL A 45 16.62 -3.21 -4.81
N PRO A 46 16.96 -2.29 -5.74
CA PRO A 46 17.77 -1.10 -5.45
C PRO A 46 17.28 -0.26 -4.26
N TYR A 47 15.96 -0.19 -4.06
CA TYR A 47 15.35 0.51 -2.94
C TYR A 47 15.86 0.02 -1.58
N TYR A 48 16.09 -1.28 -1.41
CA TYR A 48 16.57 -1.85 -0.16
C TYR A 48 18.01 -1.43 0.17
N ARG A 49 18.81 -0.99 -0.81
CA ARG A 49 20.14 -0.41 -0.54
C ARG A 49 20.08 0.98 0.10
N MET A 50 18.95 1.66 -0.01
CA MET A 50 18.74 3.01 0.54
C MET A 50 18.16 2.96 1.96
N LEU A 51 17.73 1.79 2.44
CA LEU A 51 17.14 1.65 3.77
C LEU A 51 18.19 1.77 4.87
N PRO A 52 17.82 2.31 6.06
CA PRO A 52 18.65 2.28 7.25
C PRO A 52 19.15 0.88 7.59
N ARG A 53 20.37 0.80 8.15
CA ARG A 53 20.99 -0.47 8.54
C ARG A 53 20.17 -1.27 9.55
N GLU A 54 19.49 -0.58 10.47
CA GLU A 54 18.62 -1.19 11.49
C GLU A 54 17.47 -1.97 10.87
N GLN A 55 16.82 -1.39 9.85
CA GLN A 55 15.70 -2.01 9.12
C GLN A 55 16.15 -3.22 8.29
N LEU A 56 17.37 -3.16 7.73
CA LEU A 56 18.00 -4.28 7.02
C LEU A 56 18.46 -5.40 7.96
N ALA A 57 18.95 -5.05 9.16
CA ALA A 57 19.51 -5.99 10.11
C ALA A 57 18.45 -6.72 10.94
N GLY A 58 17.41 -6.01 11.39
CA GLY A 58 16.35 -6.53 12.26
C GLY A 58 15.11 -6.99 11.48
N ASP A 59 14.33 -6.04 10.99
CA ASP A 59 12.98 -6.31 10.48
C ASP A 59 12.93 -7.33 9.34
N ILE A 60 13.78 -7.15 8.31
CA ILE A 60 13.81 -8.07 7.17
C ILE A 60 14.25 -9.46 7.61
N THR A 61 15.26 -9.53 8.48
CA THR A 61 15.77 -10.78 9.03
C THR A 61 14.66 -11.56 9.74
N GLU A 62 13.87 -10.89 10.59
CA GLU A 62 12.76 -11.51 11.31
C GLU A 62 11.65 -11.98 10.36
N VAL A 63 11.26 -11.15 9.39
CA VAL A 63 10.23 -11.50 8.39
C VAL A 63 10.63 -12.71 7.56
N VAL A 64 11.88 -12.76 7.08
CA VAL A 64 12.39 -13.90 6.31
C VAL A 64 12.41 -15.15 7.18
N ARG A 65 12.86 -15.04 8.44
CA ARG A 65 12.90 -16.17 9.37
C ARG A 65 11.51 -16.72 9.66
N HIS A 66 10.54 -15.85 9.92
CA HIS A 66 9.15 -16.23 10.15
C HIS A 66 8.55 -16.92 8.93
N ASN A 67 8.76 -16.35 7.73
CA ASN A 67 8.26 -16.92 6.49
C ASN A 67 8.85 -18.31 6.21
N LEU A 68 10.13 -18.54 6.50
CA LEU A 68 10.75 -19.87 6.40
C LEU A 68 10.09 -20.90 7.34
N VAL A 69 9.74 -20.50 8.56
CA VAL A 69 9.02 -21.35 9.51
C VAL A 69 7.61 -21.66 9.00
N LEU A 70 6.91 -20.65 8.48
CA LEU A 70 5.59 -20.84 7.86
C LEU A 70 5.66 -21.79 6.67
N PHE A 71 6.66 -21.64 5.79
CA PHE A 71 6.77 -22.49 4.61
C PHE A 71 7.11 -23.94 4.97
N ALA A 72 8.00 -24.16 5.96
CA ALA A 72 8.25 -25.51 6.49
C ALA A 72 6.96 -26.16 7.04
N ASP A 73 6.08 -25.37 7.66
CA ASP A 73 4.79 -25.84 8.14
C ASP A 73 3.80 -26.16 7.01
N VAL A 74 3.75 -25.33 5.95
CA VAL A 74 2.98 -25.61 4.73
C VAL A 74 3.39 -26.94 4.11
N LEU A 75 4.70 -27.17 4.00
CA LEU A 75 5.24 -28.42 3.49
C LEU A 75 4.82 -29.61 4.38
N ARG A 76 4.90 -29.50 5.70
CA ARG A 76 4.48 -30.56 6.63
C ARG A 76 2.97 -30.85 6.55
N ARG A 77 2.14 -29.80 6.49
CA ARG A 77 0.68 -29.90 6.58
C ARG A 77 -0.01 -30.06 5.23
N ARG A 78 0.71 -29.90 4.12
CA ARG A 78 0.19 -29.96 2.75
C ARG A 78 -0.97 -29.01 2.50
N ARG A 79 -0.91 -27.83 3.13
CA ARG A 79 -1.91 -26.77 2.98
C ARG A 79 -1.33 -25.40 3.28
N PRO A 80 -1.87 -24.33 2.67
CA PRO A 80 -1.45 -22.96 2.94
C PRO A 80 -1.62 -22.56 4.42
N PRO A 81 -0.92 -21.52 4.88
CA PRO A 81 -1.11 -20.98 6.21
C PRO A 81 -2.45 -20.23 6.29
N GLU A 82 -3.08 -20.24 7.46
CA GLU A 82 -4.37 -19.57 7.68
C GLU A 82 -4.36 -18.77 8.99
N GLY A 83 -5.22 -17.75 9.01
CA GLY A 83 -5.58 -17.00 10.22
C GLY A 83 -4.39 -16.38 10.94
N SER A 84 -4.24 -16.72 12.22
CA SER A 84 -3.28 -16.11 13.14
C SER A 84 -1.82 -16.21 12.71
N ARG A 85 -1.47 -17.20 11.87
CA ARG A 85 -0.09 -17.44 11.41
C ARG A 85 0.43 -16.37 10.46
N LEU A 86 -0.49 -15.66 9.79
CA LEU A 86 -0.18 -14.61 8.82
C LEU A 86 -0.04 -13.22 9.46
N ARG A 87 -0.36 -13.08 10.76
CA ARG A 87 -0.41 -11.77 11.43
C ARG A 87 0.92 -11.02 11.43
N GLU A 88 2.03 -11.71 11.62
CA GLU A 88 3.36 -11.07 11.63
C GLU A 88 3.72 -10.52 10.25
N LEU A 89 3.32 -11.20 9.18
CA LEU A 89 3.54 -10.72 7.80
C LEU A 89 2.64 -9.52 7.48
N ALA A 90 1.37 -9.56 7.94
CA ALA A 90 0.47 -8.41 7.84
C ALA A 90 1.00 -7.20 8.63
N ALA A 91 1.50 -7.42 9.86
CA ALA A 91 2.08 -6.36 10.69
C ALA A 91 3.32 -5.75 10.04
N SER A 92 4.20 -6.58 9.46
CA SER A 92 5.34 -6.07 8.69
C SER A 92 4.89 -5.24 7.48
N ALA A 93 3.83 -5.65 6.78
CA ALA A 93 3.29 -4.90 5.64
C ALA A 93 2.70 -3.54 6.05
N VAL A 94 2.02 -3.49 7.20
CA VAL A 94 1.52 -2.25 7.82
C VAL A 94 2.68 -1.30 8.13
N GLN A 95 3.71 -1.79 8.82
CA GLN A 95 4.89 -1.00 9.13
C GLN A 95 5.56 -0.44 7.87
N ARG A 96 5.68 -1.25 6.81
CA ARG A 96 6.24 -0.79 5.52
C ARG A 96 5.37 0.26 4.83
N ALA A 97 4.05 0.21 5.01
CA ALA A 97 3.14 1.26 4.52
C ALA A 97 3.34 2.58 5.28
N GLU A 98 3.46 2.51 6.61
CA GLU A 98 3.72 3.67 7.48
C GLU A 98 5.06 4.33 7.15
N GLU A 99 6.10 3.53 6.91
CA GLU A 99 7.44 3.99 6.53
C GLU A 99 7.54 4.51 5.08
N GLY A 100 6.46 4.40 4.30
CA GLY A 100 6.41 4.94 2.96
C GLY A 100 7.04 4.06 1.88
N VAL A 101 7.41 2.81 2.18
CA VAL A 101 8.04 1.89 1.22
C VAL A 101 7.10 1.58 0.06
N PRO A 102 7.49 1.78 -1.22
CA PRO A 102 6.65 1.45 -2.36
C PRO A 102 6.21 -0.02 -2.38
N VAL A 103 4.93 -0.27 -2.68
CA VAL A 103 4.31 -1.61 -2.58
C VAL A 103 4.98 -2.62 -3.51
N GLU A 104 5.43 -2.17 -4.68
CA GLU A 104 6.13 -2.97 -5.68
C GLU A 104 7.46 -3.50 -5.14
N HIS A 105 8.14 -2.77 -4.26
CA HIS A 105 9.38 -3.20 -3.63
C HIS A 105 9.13 -4.19 -2.50
N VAL A 106 8.05 -4.00 -1.71
CA VAL A 106 7.61 -4.97 -0.72
C VAL A 106 7.28 -6.30 -1.41
N PHE A 107 6.49 -6.25 -2.48
CA PHE A 107 6.11 -7.43 -3.27
C PHE A 107 7.32 -8.12 -3.91
N SER A 108 8.21 -7.35 -4.54
CA SER A 108 9.44 -7.89 -5.14
C SER A 108 10.28 -8.65 -4.12
N ALA A 109 10.34 -8.20 -2.87
CA ALA A 109 11.12 -8.85 -1.82
C ALA A 109 10.62 -10.26 -1.49
N TYR A 110 9.30 -10.48 -1.45
CA TYR A 110 8.71 -11.82 -1.25
C TYR A 110 9.05 -12.77 -2.41
N HIS A 111 8.97 -12.28 -3.65
CA HIS A 111 9.31 -13.09 -4.82
C HIS A 111 10.80 -13.45 -4.88
N VAL A 112 11.69 -12.49 -4.60
CA VAL A 112 13.13 -12.73 -4.54
C VAL A 112 13.46 -13.74 -3.44
N GLY A 113 12.92 -13.53 -2.22
CA GLY A 113 13.14 -14.42 -1.10
C GLY A 113 12.69 -15.85 -1.41
N MET A 114 11.48 -16.00 -1.95
CA MET A 114 10.93 -17.32 -2.28
C MET A 114 11.74 -18.04 -3.35
N ARG A 115 12.17 -17.33 -4.40
CA ARG A 115 12.99 -17.90 -5.47
C ARG A 115 14.37 -18.35 -4.97
N VAL A 116 15.02 -17.55 -4.11
CA VAL A 116 16.30 -17.89 -3.48
C VAL A 116 16.17 -19.15 -2.64
N VAL A 117 15.19 -19.17 -1.75
CA VAL A 117 14.92 -20.31 -0.87
C VAL A 117 14.66 -21.55 -1.69
N TRP A 118 13.75 -21.47 -2.67
CA TRP A 118 13.38 -22.58 -3.52
C TRP A 118 14.57 -23.18 -4.26
N ARG A 119 15.33 -22.33 -4.97
CA ARG A 119 16.53 -22.76 -5.71
C ARG A 119 17.51 -23.53 -4.82
N ARG A 120 17.71 -23.08 -3.59
CA ARG A 120 18.64 -23.68 -2.66
C ARG A 120 18.16 -25.04 -2.13
N VAL A 121 16.90 -25.11 -1.69
CA VAL A 121 16.39 -26.34 -1.07
C VAL A 121 16.05 -27.43 -2.07
N THR A 122 15.84 -27.10 -3.34
CA THR A 122 15.68 -28.07 -4.42
C THR A 122 16.98 -28.41 -5.15
N ALA A 123 18.10 -27.82 -4.74
CA ALA A 123 19.40 -28.14 -5.34
C ALA A 123 19.74 -29.62 -5.07
N GLY A 124 20.05 -30.34 -6.14
CA GLY A 124 20.39 -31.77 -6.09
C GLY A 124 19.21 -32.74 -6.24
N ALA A 125 18.01 -32.25 -6.58
CA ALA A 125 16.85 -33.12 -6.82
C ALA A 125 17.11 -34.14 -7.95
N GLY A 126 16.87 -35.42 -7.66
CA GLY A 126 17.00 -36.53 -8.61
C GLY A 126 15.69 -36.81 -9.39
N PRO A 127 15.75 -37.57 -10.51
CA PRO A 127 14.55 -37.97 -11.27
C PRO A 127 13.50 -38.72 -10.43
N GLU A 128 13.94 -39.49 -9.44
CA GLU A 128 13.09 -40.25 -8.51
C GLU A 128 12.28 -39.36 -7.56
N GLU A 129 12.75 -38.13 -7.34
CA GLU A 129 12.12 -37.14 -6.46
C GLU A 129 11.20 -36.17 -7.23
N LEU A 130 11.02 -36.37 -8.54
CA LEU A 130 10.13 -35.53 -9.37
C LEU A 130 8.70 -35.40 -8.81
N PRO A 131 8.05 -36.47 -8.31
CA PRO A 131 6.71 -36.34 -7.71
C PRO A 131 6.70 -35.40 -6.50
N ASP A 132 7.69 -35.53 -5.62
CA ASP A 132 7.83 -34.69 -4.42
C ASP A 132 8.15 -33.23 -4.81
N LEU A 133 9.01 -33.03 -5.81
CA LEU A 133 9.34 -31.71 -6.33
C LEU A 133 8.11 -31.01 -6.94
N VAL A 134 7.31 -31.73 -7.73
CA VAL A 134 6.07 -31.18 -8.31
C VAL A 134 5.08 -30.79 -7.22
N GLU A 135 4.83 -31.68 -6.25
CA GLU A 135 3.92 -31.39 -5.14
C GLU A 135 4.42 -30.20 -4.30
N ALA A 136 5.70 -30.18 -3.96
CA ALA A 136 6.33 -29.09 -3.21
C ALA A 136 6.26 -27.75 -3.98
N THR A 137 6.39 -27.77 -5.32
CA THR A 137 6.24 -26.57 -6.17
C THR A 137 4.81 -26.03 -6.13
N VAL A 138 3.80 -26.91 -6.18
CA VAL A 138 2.39 -26.47 -6.07
C VAL A 138 2.15 -25.80 -4.71
N LEU A 139 2.65 -26.39 -3.62
CA LEU A 139 2.56 -25.80 -2.28
C LEU A 139 3.29 -24.47 -2.16
N LEU A 140 4.44 -24.32 -2.83
CA LEU A 140 5.18 -23.05 -2.91
C LEU A 140 4.33 -21.96 -3.57
N LEU A 141 3.69 -22.27 -4.70
CA LEU A 141 2.87 -21.31 -5.44
C LEU A 141 1.62 -20.92 -4.63
N ASP A 142 0.97 -21.88 -3.98
CA ASP A 142 -0.18 -21.61 -3.12
C ASP A 142 0.20 -20.78 -1.89
N HIS A 143 1.35 -21.06 -1.27
CA HIS A 143 1.89 -20.26 -0.18
C HIS A 143 2.17 -18.84 -0.64
N LEU A 144 2.89 -18.66 -1.76
CA LEU A 144 3.20 -17.35 -2.32
C LEU A 144 1.95 -16.53 -2.65
N ARG A 145 0.89 -17.17 -3.16
CA ARG A 145 -0.41 -16.54 -3.39
C ARG A 145 -1.00 -15.99 -2.10
N VAL A 146 -1.14 -16.82 -1.06
CA VAL A 146 -1.72 -16.42 0.23
C VAL A 146 -0.90 -15.32 0.91
N LEU A 147 0.43 -15.41 0.85
CA LEU A 147 1.31 -14.37 1.36
C LEU A 147 1.09 -13.04 0.66
N THR A 148 1.03 -13.06 -0.66
CA THR A 148 0.85 -11.85 -1.47
C THR A 148 -0.50 -11.19 -1.17
N GLU A 149 -1.58 -11.96 -1.16
CA GLU A 149 -2.93 -11.46 -0.84
C GLU A 149 -2.96 -10.80 0.55
N THR A 150 -2.33 -11.43 1.54
CA THR A 150 -2.24 -10.92 2.92
C THR A 150 -1.46 -9.60 2.98
N VAL A 151 -0.26 -9.59 2.41
CA VAL A 151 0.67 -8.46 2.47
C VAL A 151 0.11 -7.26 1.72
N VAL A 152 -0.39 -7.46 0.50
CA VAL A 152 -0.99 -6.39 -0.30
C VAL A 152 -2.26 -5.88 0.37
N GLY A 153 -3.11 -6.77 0.88
CA GLY A 153 -4.32 -6.38 1.60
C GLY A 153 -4.03 -5.49 2.81
N ALA A 154 -3.09 -5.92 3.66
CA ALA A 154 -2.67 -5.15 4.84
C ALA A 154 -2.04 -3.80 4.46
N TYR A 155 -1.12 -3.80 3.50
CA TYR A 155 -0.45 -2.58 3.03
C TYR A 155 -1.45 -1.56 2.46
N VAL A 156 -2.34 -1.99 1.56
CA VAL A 156 -3.33 -1.11 0.91
C VAL A 156 -4.34 -0.59 1.93
N HIS A 157 -4.79 -1.45 2.85
CA HIS A 157 -5.69 -1.04 3.91
C HIS A 157 -5.06 0.08 4.75
N GLU A 158 -3.81 -0.09 5.19
CA GLU A 158 -3.11 0.92 5.99
C GLU A 158 -2.95 2.23 5.21
N ARG A 159 -2.50 2.18 3.95
CA ARG A 159 -2.40 3.38 3.12
C ARG A 159 -3.72 4.13 2.96
N LEU A 160 -4.84 3.41 2.83
CA LEU A 160 -6.17 4.01 2.77
C LEU A 160 -6.58 4.63 4.10
N GLN A 161 -6.26 4.00 5.24
CA GLN A 161 -6.49 4.58 6.56
C GLN A 161 -5.68 5.86 6.75
N MET A 162 -4.37 5.82 6.52
CA MET A 162 -3.50 7.00 6.61
C MET A 162 -3.99 8.16 5.74
N SER A 163 -4.32 7.89 4.47
CA SER A 163 -4.85 8.91 3.55
C SER A 163 -6.21 9.46 4.02
N GLY A 164 -7.06 8.60 4.58
CA GLY A 164 -8.34 8.99 5.17
C GLY A 164 -8.18 9.91 6.39
N GLN A 165 -7.25 9.58 7.29
CA GLN A 165 -6.92 10.39 8.47
C GLN A 165 -6.32 11.75 8.07
N GLU A 166 -5.40 11.75 7.09
CA GLU A 166 -4.81 12.99 6.56
C GLU A 166 -5.89 13.92 5.98
N GLN A 167 -6.83 13.38 5.21
CA GLN A 167 -7.95 14.15 4.65
C GLN A 167 -8.95 14.60 5.73
N ALA A 168 -9.17 13.81 6.78
CA ALA A 168 -10.00 14.19 7.93
C ALA A 168 -9.35 15.35 8.71
N GLY A 169 -8.06 15.27 9.00
CA GLY A 169 -7.28 16.34 9.64
C GLY A 169 -7.32 17.64 8.83
N ARG A 170 -7.09 17.58 7.52
CA ARG A 170 -7.20 18.76 6.64
C ARG A 170 -8.58 19.41 6.68
N ARG A 171 -9.66 18.62 6.68
CA ARG A 171 -11.03 19.15 6.79
C ARG A 171 -11.30 19.77 8.16
N SER A 172 -10.79 19.17 9.23
CA SER A 172 -10.90 19.71 10.59
C SER A 172 -10.18 21.06 10.70
N VAL A 173 -8.97 21.17 10.15
CA VAL A 173 -8.22 22.43 10.06
C VAL A 173 -8.99 23.49 9.28
N LEU A 174 -9.50 23.14 8.10
CA LEU A 174 -10.29 24.05 7.28
C LEU A 174 -11.53 24.57 8.04
N ALA A 175 -12.28 23.69 8.69
CA ALA A 175 -13.44 24.07 9.49
C ALA A 175 -13.06 25.00 10.65
N ALA A 176 -11.99 24.67 11.40
CA ALA A 176 -11.51 25.50 12.50
C ALA A 176 -11.12 26.91 12.02
N LEU A 177 -10.37 27.01 10.92
CA LEU A 177 -9.96 28.31 10.36
C LEU A 177 -11.15 29.14 9.88
N LEU A 178 -12.14 28.53 9.21
CA LEU A 178 -13.35 29.22 8.78
C LEU A 178 -14.21 29.70 9.95
N GLU A 179 -14.19 28.98 11.06
CA GLU A 179 -14.86 29.36 12.31
C GLU A 179 -14.04 30.35 13.16
N GLY A 180 -12.86 30.77 12.70
CA GLY A 180 -11.97 31.67 13.44
C GLY A 180 -11.31 31.04 14.66
N ARG A 181 -11.27 29.70 14.73
CA ARG A 181 -10.60 28.94 15.79
C ARG A 181 -9.20 28.51 15.37
N THR A 182 -8.32 28.37 16.36
CA THR A 182 -7.02 27.71 16.16
C THR A 182 -7.24 26.21 15.98
N PRO A 183 -6.68 25.57 14.94
CA PRO A 183 -6.78 24.13 14.76
C PRO A 183 -6.15 23.35 15.93
N GLY A 184 -6.81 22.26 16.34
CA GLY A 184 -6.35 21.39 17.42
C GLY A 184 -5.33 20.34 16.98
N ALA A 185 -5.03 19.38 17.87
CA ALA A 185 -4.09 18.28 17.60
C ALA A 185 -4.49 17.39 16.41
N GLU A 186 -5.80 17.34 16.08
CA GLU A 186 -6.37 16.68 14.89
C GLU A 186 -5.71 17.12 13.56
N ALA A 187 -5.03 18.27 13.55
CA ALA A 187 -4.31 18.79 12.41
C ALA A 187 -3.10 17.92 11.99
N GLY A 188 -2.70 16.94 12.80
CA GLY A 188 -1.69 15.95 12.41
C GLY A 188 -0.34 16.55 12.02
N GLY A 189 0.02 17.72 12.58
CA GLY A 189 1.26 18.42 12.25
C GLY A 189 1.24 19.24 10.95
N LEU A 190 0.07 19.45 10.33
CA LEU A 190 -0.10 20.36 9.19
C LEU A 190 0.50 21.73 9.51
N ARG A 191 1.45 22.18 8.68
CA ARG A 191 1.99 23.54 8.76
C ARG A 191 0.99 24.51 8.16
N LEU A 192 0.56 25.49 8.94
CA LEU A 192 -0.36 26.53 8.49
C LEU A 192 0.43 27.69 7.86
N ALA A 193 -0.12 28.27 6.80
CA ALA A 193 0.36 29.53 6.27
C ALA A 193 -0.07 30.70 7.19
N GLU A 194 0.61 31.83 7.07
CA GLU A 194 0.30 33.04 7.85
C GLU A 194 -1.05 33.65 7.47
N ALA A 195 -1.44 33.52 6.20
CA ALA A 195 -2.71 34.03 5.69
C ALA A 195 -3.27 33.10 4.60
N TYR A 196 -4.57 33.20 4.37
CA TYR A 196 -5.28 32.44 3.35
C TYR A 196 -6.28 33.31 2.59
N VAL A 197 -6.42 33.08 1.28
CA VAL A 197 -7.59 33.49 0.51
C VAL A 197 -8.64 32.40 0.62
N VAL A 198 -9.86 32.80 0.96
CA VAL A 198 -11.02 31.91 1.00
C VAL A 198 -11.74 31.97 -0.35
N LEU A 199 -11.88 30.82 -1.00
CA LEU A 199 -12.68 30.65 -2.21
C LEU A 199 -13.92 29.82 -1.89
N ALA A 200 -15.09 30.34 -2.21
CA ALA A 200 -16.33 29.58 -2.26
C ALA A 200 -16.64 29.30 -3.73
N LEU A 201 -16.59 28.03 -4.12
CA LEU A 201 -16.74 27.61 -5.51
C LEU A 201 -18.07 26.89 -5.73
N ALA A 202 -18.77 27.22 -6.80
CA ALA A 202 -19.90 26.46 -7.34
C ALA A 202 -19.47 25.80 -8.65
N VAL A 203 -19.69 24.49 -8.77
CA VAL A 203 -19.20 23.68 -9.88
C VAL A 203 -20.37 23.02 -10.61
N SER A 204 -20.48 23.26 -11.91
CA SER A 204 -21.52 22.67 -12.73
C SER A 204 -21.30 21.15 -12.95
N ALA A 205 -22.37 20.44 -13.29
CA ALA A 205 -22.26 19.04 -13.72
C ALA A 205 -21.54 18.94 -15.08
N HIS A 206 -20.61 18.01 -15.20
CA HIS A 206 -20.00 17.66 -16.50
C HIS A 206 -21.04 16.96 -17.38
N PRO A 207 -21.01 17.13 -18.72
CA PRO A 207 -21.94 16.43 -19.62
C PRO A 207 -22.00 14.91 -19.43
N ASP A 208 -20.86 14.28 -19.13
CA ASP A 208 -20.73 12.84 -18.87
C ASP A 208 -21.31 12.39 -17.51
N GLU A 209 -21.77 13.32 -16.66
CA GLU A 209 -22.49 12.99 -15.41
C GLU A 209 -23.99 12.75 -15.64
N ARG A 210 -24.46 12.86 -16.89
CA ARG A 210 -25.87 12.65 -17.24
C ARG A 210 -26.23 11.16 -17.19
N GLY A 211 -26.86 10.74 -16.10
CA GLY A 211 -27.37 9.38 -15.89
C GLY A 211 -27.23 8.92 -14.44
N GLU A 212 -27.81 7.77 -14.09
CA GLU A 212 -27.72 7.19 -12.74
C GLU A 212 -26.79 5.96 -12.66
N ASP A 213 -26.05 5.69 -13.73
CA ASP A 213 -25.23 4.49 -13.86
C ASP A 213 -23.86 4.61 -13.16
N ALA A 214 -23.06 3.54 -13.26
CA ALA A 214 -21.68 3.57 -12.77
C ALA A 214 -20.80 4.58 -13.54
N GLY A 215 -21.10 4.84 -14.81
CA GLY A 215 -20.37 5.77 -15.68
C GLY A 215 -20.47 7.21 -15.18
N ALA A 216 -21.69 7.69 -14.87
CA ALA A 216 -21.93 9.03 -14.36
C ALA A 216 -21.19 9.29 -13.03
N ARG A 217 -21.21 8.32 -12.11
CA ARG A 217 -20.46 8.40 -10.84
C ARG A 217 -18.94 8.44 -11.05
N ILE A 218 -18.42 7.72 -12.04
CA ILE A 218 -17.00 7.77 -12.40
C ILE A 218 -16.66 9.14 -13.01
N ALA A 219 -17.51 9.68 -13.88
CA ALA A 219 -17.33 11.00 -14.47
C ALA A 219 -17.29 12.10 -13.41
N ALA A 220 -18.22 12.11 -12.45
CA ALA A 220 -18.26 13.07 -11.35
C ALA A 220 -16.97 13.02 -10.49
N ARG A 221 -16.49 11.81 -10.16
CA ARG A 221 -15.23 11.61 -9.42
C ARG A 221 -14.01 12.08 -10.21
N ARG A 222 -13.98 11.85 -11.54
CA ARG A 222 -12.90 12.32 -12.42
C ARG A 222 -12.89 13.85 -12.50
N LYS A 223 -14.05 14.49 -12.67
CA LYS A 223 -14.20 15.95 -12.63
C LYS A 223 -13.64 16.52 -11.33
N LEU A 224 -14.12 16.02 -10.19
CA LEU A 224 -13.69 16.47 -8.86
C LEU A 224 -12.19 16.29 -8.66
N ARG A 225 -11.61 15.15 -9.04
CA ARG A 225 -10.16 14.92 -8.94
C ARG A 225 -9.36 15.91 -9.78
N ARG A 226 -9.79 16.22 -11.01
CA ARG A 226 -9.11 17.19 -11.89
C ARG A 226 -9.20 18.61 -11.34
N LEU A 227 -10.35 18.98 -10.78
CA LEU A 227 -10.57 20.28 -10.14
C LEU A 227 -9.67 20.43 -8.91
N THR A 228 -9.73 19.48 -7.97
CA THR A 228 -8.91 19.48 -6.75
C THR A 228 -7.42 19.50 -7.08
N GLY A 229 -6.98 18.66 -8.04
CA GLY A 229 -5.58 18.61 -8.45
C GLY A 229 -5.09 19.93 -9.06
N ALA A 230 -5.93 20.64 -9.82
CA ALA A 230 -5.58 21.96 -10.37
C ALA A 230 -5.46 23.03 -9.27
N LEU A 231 -6.36 23.03 -8.28
CA LEU A 231 -6.34 23.99 -7.18
C LEU A 231 -5.16 23.76 -6.24
N GLN A 232 -4.75 22.50 -6.05
CA GLN A 232 -3.56 22.14 -5.28
C GLN A 232 -2.25 22.57 -5.96
N GLU A 233 -2.23 22.90 -7.27
CA GLU A 233 -1.02 23.44 -7.92
C GLU A 233 -0.58 24.79 -7.35
N TRP A 234 -1.48 25.53 -6.68
CA TRP A 234 -1.12 26.79 -6.02
C TRP A 234 -0.03 26.60 -4.97
N ALA A 235 -0.23 25.63 -4.07
CA ALA A 235 0.70 25.25 -3.02
C ALA A 235 0.30 23.87 -2.47
N PRO A 236 0.86 22.77 -3.02
CA PRO A 236 0.35 21.41 -2.77
C PRO A 236 0.25 21.02 -1.29
N GLU A 237 1.19 21.49 -0.47
CA GLU A 237 1.28 21.12 0.95
C GLU A 237 0.40 21.98 1.87
N HIS A 238 0.03 23.19 1.44
CA HIS A 238 -0.60 24.20 2.30
C HIS A 238 -2.02 24.57 1.85
N THR A 239 -2.43 24.22 0.63
CA THR A 239 -3.80 24.41 0.14
C THR A 239 -4.77 23.44 0.82
N LEU A 240 -5.82 23.97 1.45
CA LEU A 240 -6.86 23.17 2.10
C LEU A 240 -8.12 23.16 1.22
N VAL A 241 -8.62 21.97 0.91
CA VAL A 241 -9.74 21.78 -0.04
C VAL A 241 -10.84 20.97 0.62
N ALA A 242 -12.05 21.53 0.65
CA ALA A 242 -13.30 20.85 1.00
C ALA A 242 -14.30 21.02 -0.14
N LEU A 243 -14.20 20.15 -1.15
CA LEU A 243 -15.04 20.15 -2.34
C LEU A 243 -15.82 18.83 -2.48
N ASP A 244 -17.04 18.95 -2.95
CA ASP A 244 -17.86 17.85 -3.45
C ASP A 244 -18.13 18.01 -4.96
N THR A 245 -19.05 17.22 -5.52
CA THR A 245 -19.35 17.24 -6.95
C THR A 245 -20.04 18.51 -7.44
N GLY A 246 -20.63 19.30 -6.54
CA GLY A 246 -21.35 20.55 -6.81
C GLY A 246 -20.60 21.82 -6.38
N GLY A 247 -19.54 21.70 -5.57
CA GLY A 247 -18.72 22.84 -5.17
C GLY A 247 -18.13 22.70 -3.78
N GLY A 248 -17.80 23.83 -3.15
CA GLY A 248 -17.34 23.87 -1.77
C GLY A 248 -16.31 24.96 -1.52
N THR A 249 -15.51 24.78 -0.47
CA THR A 249 -14.58 25.82 0.02
C THR A 249 -13.13 25.41 -0.17
N VAL A 250 -12.29 26.39 -0.56
CA VAL A 250 -10.85 26.23 -0.69
C VAL A 250 -10.14 27.37 0.03
N LEU A 251 -9.11 27.02 0.82
CA LEU A 251 -8.20 27.98 1.42
C LEU A 251 -6.87 27.92 0.68
N LEU A 252 -6.55 28.98 -0.06
CA LEU A 252 -5.27 29.13 -0.75
C LEU A 252 -4.30 29.90 0.14
N PRO A 253 -3.14 29.35 0.50
CA PRO A 253 -2.17 30.05 1.34
C PRO A 253 -1.62 31.27 0.62
N LEU A 254 -1.38 32.34 1.37
CA LEU A 254 -0.68 33.53 0.89
C LEU A 254 0.68 33.63 1.54
N ASP A 255 1.67 34.06 0.77
CA ASP A 255 2.89 34.60 1.35
C ASP A 255 2.74 36.10 1.71
N GLY A 256 3.68 36.64 2.48
CA GLY A 256 3.62 38.02 2.95
C GLY A 256 3.63 39.08 1.82
N THR A 257 4.12 38.74 0.63
CA THR A 257 4.10 39.66 -0.53
C THR A 257 2.76 39.63 -1.25
N GLU A 258 2.15 38.45 -1.38
CA GLU A 258 0.82 38.26 -1.97
C GLU A 258 -0.29 38.84 -1.08
N ALA A 259 -0.12 38.77 0.25
CA ALA A 259 -1.02 39.41 1.20
C ALA A 259 -1.04 40.94 1.05
N ALA A 260 0.07 41.54 0.61
CA ALA A 260 0.20 42.98 0.41
C ALA A 260 -0.34 43.46 -0.96
N ASP A 261 -0.34 42.61 -2.00
CA ASP A 261 -0.87 42.92 -3.34
C ASP A 261 -2.19 42.21 -3.63
N ALA A 262 -3.29 42.74 -3.08
CA ALA A 262 -4.63 42.19 -3.28
C ALA A 262 -5.04 42.09 -4.78
N GLY A 263 -4.59 43.03 -5.62
CA GLY A 263 -4.95 43.08 -7.04
C GLY A 263 -4.18 42.06 -7.89
N GLY A 264 -2.90 41.83 -7.59
CA GLY A 264 -2.12 40.73 -8.16
C GLY A 264 -2.66 39.37 -7.73
N THR A 265 -2.95 39.21 -6.44
CA THR A 265 -3.50 37.97 -5.86
C THR A 265 -4.84 37.60 -6.49
N ALA A 266 -5.78 38.55 -6.63
CA ALA A 266 -7.07 38.30 -7.28
C ALA A 266 -6.92 37.78 -8.72
N ARG A 267 -6.06 38.40 -9.54
CA ARG A 267 -5.81 37.96 -10.93
C ARG A 267 -5.21 36.57 -11.01
N ARG A 268 -4.33 36.21 -10.07
CA ARG A 268 -3.73 34.87 -10.00
C ARG A 268 -4.76 33.82 -9.60
N VAL A 269 -5.63 34.14 -8.64
CA VAL A 269 -6.75 33.30 -8.24
C VAL A 269 -7.71 33.08 -9.42
N ASP A 270 -8.10 34.14 -10.14
CA ASP A 270 -8.97 34.02 -11.32
C ASP A 270 -8.37 33.11 -12.40
N ALA A 271 -7.06 33.27 -12.66
CA ALA A 271 -6.34 32.42 -13.62
C ALA A 271 -6.28 30.95 -13.16
N LEU A 272 -6.13 30.70 -11.85
CA LEU A 272 -6.18 29.36 -11.27
C LEU A 272 -7.57 28.73 -11.43
N VAL A 273 -8.63 29.46 -11.07
CA VAL A 273 -10.02 28.98 -11.18
C VAL A 273 -10.37 28.68 -12.63
N ALA A 274 -10.01 29.56 -13.57
CA ALA A 274 -10.23 29.33 -15.00
C ALA A 274 -9.51 28.07 -15.50
N ARG A 275 -8.25 27.84 -15.08
CA ARG A 275 -7.49 26.62 -15.42
C ARG A 275 -8.13 25.38 -14.80
N ALA A 276 -8.61 25.49 -13.56
CA ALA A 276 -9.26 24.40 -12.84
C ALA A 276 -10.59 24.02 -13.52
N ALA A 277 -11.38 24.99 -13.96
CA ALA A 277 -12.60 24.80 -14.74
C ALA A 277 -12.32 24.08 -16.07
N LEU A 278 -11.31 24.55 -16.83
CA LEU A 278 -10.90 23.93 -18.09
C LEU A 278 -10.48 22.47 -17.91
N ARG A 279 -9.72 22.16 -16.85
CA ARG A 279 -9.30 20.78 -16.54
C ARG A 279 -10.45 19.92 -16.03
N ALA A 280 -11.38 20.49 -15.29
CA ALA A 280 -12.58 19.80 -14.83
C ALA A 280 -13.50 19.44 -16.01
N GLY A 281 -13.53 20.29 -17.05
CA GLY A 281 -14.49 20.23 -18.16
C GLY A 281 -15.87 20.76 -17.75
N ALA A 282 -15.92 21.61 -16.73
CA ALA A 282 -17.14 22.14 -16.14
C ALA A 282 -16.96 23.61 -15.77
N ASP A 283 -18.04 24.37 -15.82
CA ASP A 283 -18.05 25.76 -15.36
C ASP A 283 -17.85 25.81 -13.83
N VAL A 284 -17.00 26.75 -13.39
CA VAL A 284 -16.67 26.98 -11.98
C VAL A 284 -16.81 28.47 -11.72
N ARG A 285 -17.60 28.83 -10.71
CA ARG A 285 -17.85 30.21 -10.29
C ARG A 285 -17.51 30.42 -8.83
#